data_AF-F6DKH5-F1
#
_entry.id   AF-F6DKH5-F1
#
_cell.length_a   1.000
_cell.length_b   1.000
_cell.length_c   1.000
_cell.angle_alpha   90.00
_cell.angle_beta   90.00
_cell.angle_gamma   90.00
#
_symmetry.space_group_name_H-M   'P 1'
#
loop_
_entity.id
_entity.type
_entity.pdbx_description
1 polymer ?
#
loop_
_entity_poly.entity_id
_entity_poly.type
_entity_poly.pdbx_seq_one_letter_code
_entity_poly.pdbx_strand_id
1 'polypeptide(L)' 'MKDGCPKCGGIMNKKKVTAEYSTGGKSGHVPVTYWECQSCGEQYFDAEALKRLLGSSESQDHQEENPFKTN' A
#
# COMPACT_ATOMS: atom_id res chain seq x y z
N MET A 1 -22.45 4.95 -2.22
CA MET A 1 -21.67 6.19 -2.03
C MET A 1 -20.79 6.33 -3.27
N LYS A 2 -20.73 7.49 -3.93
CA LYS A 2 -19.80 7.67 -5.05
C LYS A 2 -18.46 8.07 -4.44
N ASP A 3 -17.55 7.11 -4.31
CA ASP A 3 -16.15 7.33 -3.92
C ASP A 3 -15.45 8.18 -5.01
N GLY A 4 -15.64 9.49 -4.93
CA GLY A 4 -14.99 10.48 -5.79
C GLY A 4 -13.64 10.92 -5.24
N CYS A 5 -12.89 11.64 -6.06
CA CYS A 5 -11.60 12.21 -5.70
C CYS A 5 -11.74 13.10 -4.44
N PRO A 6 -11.00 12.83 -3.35
CA PRO A 6 -11.07 13.62 -2.13
C PRO A 6 -10.80 15.11 -2.34
N LYS A 7 -9.99 15.45 -3.36
CA LYS A 7 -9.60 16.83 -3.65
C LYS A 7 -10.60 17.62 -4.50
N CYS A 8 -11.24 16.98 -5.49
CA CYS A 8 -12.06 17.69 -6.48
C CYS A 8 -13.44 17.07 -6.72
N GLY A 9 -13.76 15.94 -6.09
CA GLY A 9 -15.00 15.19 -6.32
C GLY A 9 -15.07 14.46 -7.67
N GLY A 10 -14.02 14.56 -8.50
CA GLY A 10 -13.94 13.90 -9.82
C GLY A 10 -13.94 12.37 -9.74
N ILE A 11 -14.12 11.71 -10.88
CA ILE A 11 -14.17 10.24 -10.94
C ILE A 11 -12.78 9.64 -10.74
N MET A 12 -12.69 8.66 -9.86
CA MET A 12 -11.48 7.88 -9.61
C MET A 12 -11.47 6.61 -10.47
N ASN A 13 -10.36 6.35 -11.14
CA ASN A 13 -10.13 5.10 -11.87
C ASN A 13 -9.01 4.30 -11.24
N LYS A 14 -9.29 3.01 -11.01
CA LYS A 14 -8.29 2.06 -10.55
C LYS A 14 -7.41 1.60 -11.71
N LYS A 15 -6.10 1.76 -11.58
CA LYS A 15 -5.08 1.36 -12.55
C LYS A 15 -4.07 0.43 -11.90
N LYS A 16 -3.45 -0.42 -12.71
CA LYS A 16 -2.35 -1.31 -12.31
C LYS A 16 -1.13 -0.95 -13.15
N VAL A 17 0.00 -0.74 -12.51
CA VAL A 17 1.27 -0.41 -13.15
C VAL A 17 2.40 -1.20 -12.52
N THR A 18 3.45 -1.47 -13.27
CA THR A 18 4.70 -2.01 -12.72
C THR A 18 5.58 -0.82 -12.34
N ALA A 19 5.75 -0.59 -11.03
CA ALA A 19 6.58 0.49 -10.51
C ALA A 19 8.01 -0.02 -10.26
N GLU A 20 8.98 0.78 -10.63
CA GLU A 20 10.37 0.60 -10.21
C GLU A 20 10.54 1.09 -8.78
N TYR A 21 11.21 0.30 -7.95
CA TYR A 21 11.59 0.70 -6.61
C TYR A 21 13.08 0.53 -6.41
N SER A 22 13.65 1.35 -5.54
CA SER A 22 15.02 1.24 -5.06
C SER A 22 15.04 1.55 -3.57
N THR A 23 15.37 0.55 -2.75
CA THR A 23 15.43 0.68 -1.28
C THR A 23 16.60 -0.11 -0.73
N GLY A 24 17.40 0.49 0.15
CA GLY A 24 18.52 -0.20 0.82
C GLY A 24 19.49 -0.93 -0.12
N GLY A 25 19.73 -0.40 -1.33
CA GLY A 25 20.60 -1.02 -2.34
C GLY A 25 19.96 -2.14 -3.17
N LYS A 26 18.68 -2.45 -2.95
CA LYS A 26 17.90 -3.37 -3.80
C LYS A 26 17.02 -2.57 -4.73
N SER A 27 17.11 -2.83 -6.03
CA SER A 27 16.19 -2.30 -7.03
C SER A 27 15.40 -3.43 -7.69
N GLY A 28 14.18 -3.12 -8.11
CA GLY A 28 13.30 -4.10 -8.74
C GLY A 28 12.04 -3.47 -9.31
N HIS A 29 11.23 -4.31 -9.96
CA HIS A 29 9.97 -3.93 -10.56
C HIS A 29 8.84 -4.66 -9.85
N VAL A 30 7.85 -3.93 -9.34
CA VAL A 30 6.72 -4.51 -8.60
C VAL A 30 5.37 -4.03 -9.16
N PRO A 31 4.38 -4.92 -9.33
CA PRO A 31 3.04 -4.52 -9.73
C PRO A 31 2.34 -3.78 -8.57
N VAL A 32 2.04 -2.50 -8.77
CA VAL A 32 1.27 -1.67 -7.84
C VAL A 32 -0.10 -1.33 -8.44
N THR A 33 -1.07 -1.16 -7.56
CA THR A 33 -2.41 -0.71 -7.93
C THR A 33 -2.68 0.63 -7.29
N TYR A 34 -3.19 1.58 -8.07
CA TYR A 34 -3.42 2.95 -7.63
C TYR A 34 -4.72 3.49 -8.21
N TRP A 35 -5.26 4.53 -7.60
CA TRP A 35 -6.42 5.25 -8.09
C TRP A 35 -6.00 6.61 -8.60
N GLU A 36 -6.36 6.92 -9.84
CA GLU A 36 -6.08 8.20 -10.47
C GLU A 36 -7.38 8.96 -10.71
N CYS A 37 -7.41 10.24 -10.35
CA CYS A 37 -8.52 11.12 -10.69
C CYS A 37 -8.43 11.55 -12.15
N GLN A 38 -9.48 11.30 -12.94
CA GLN A 38 -9.52 11.76 -14.34
C GLN A 38 -9.59 13.28 -14.50
N SER A 39 -10.05 14.00 -13.48
CA SER A 39 -10.27 15.45 -13.56
C SER A 39 -9.04 16.26 -13.13
N CYS A 40 -8.46 15.96 -11.97
CA CYS A 40 -7.30 16.71 -11.44
C CYS A 40 -5.97 15.98 -11.55
N GLY A 41 -5.96 14.71 -11.99
CA GLY A 41 -4.75 13.90 -12.12
C GLY A 41 -4.17 13.39 -10.80
N GLU A 42 -4.83 13.63 -9.67
CA GLU A 42 -4.31 13.21 -8.36
C GLU A 42 -4.35 11.68 -8.20
N GLN A 43 -3.33 11.15 -7.55
CA GLN A 43 -3.09 9.71 -7.43
C GLN A 43 -3.10 9.31 -5.95
N TYR A 44 -3.79 8.21 -5.66
CA TYR A 44 -3.90 7.65 -4.32
C TYR A 44 -3.52 6.18 -4.35
N PHE A 45 -2.78 5.76 -3.31
CA PHE A 45 -2.28 4.40 -3.17
C PHE A 45 -2.77 3.80 -1.86
N ASP A 46 -2.97 2.49 -1.86
CA ASP A 46 -3.24 1.76 -0.63
C ASP A 46 -1.94 1.59 0.16
N ALA A 47 -1.90 2.21 1.34
CA ALA A 47 -0.73 2.20 2.20
C ALA A 47 -0.39 0.80 2.73
N GLU A 48 -1.38 -0.07 2.95
CA GLU A 48 -1.15 -1.45 3.38
C GLU A 48 -0.59 -2.29 2.24
N ALA A 49 -1.10 -2.11 1.02
CA ALA A 49 -0.57 -2.79 -0.17
C ALA A 49 0.89 -2.40 -0.41
N LEU A 50 1.24 -1.12 -0.25
CA LEU A 50 2.62 -0.64 -0.38
C LEU A 50 3.52 -1.19 0.75
N LYS A 51 3.03 -1.22 2.00
CA LYS A 51 3.76 -1.83 3.12
C LYS A 51 4.00 -3.32 2.91
N ARG A 52 3.07 -4.08 2.34
CA ARG A 52 3.31 -5.51 2.03
C ARG A 52 4.37 -5.69 0.94
N LEU A 53 4.38 -4.80 -0.05
CA LEU A 53 5.37 -4.82 -1.14
C LEU A 53 6.78 -4.44 -0.65
N LEU A 54 6.89 -3.41 0.20
CA LEU A 54 8.18 -2.92 0.71
C LEU A 54 8.64 -3.64 1.98
N GLY A 55 7.70 -4.15 2.78
CA GLY A 55 7.88 -4.75 4.10
C GLY A 55 8.17 -6.24 4.09
N SER A 56 8.57 -6.81 2.95
CA SER A 56 9.19 -8.15 2.93
C SER A 56 10.58 -8.18 3.59
N SER A 57 10.96 -7.16 4.38
CA SER A 57 12.21 -7.15 5.14
C SER A 57 12.08 -6.82 6.64
N GLU A 58 10.94 -6.41 7.20
CA GLU A 58 10.85 -6.20 8.67
C GLU A 58 9.48 -6.58 9.24
N SER A 59 9.50 -7.43 10.29
CA SER A 59 8.41 -7.88 11.18
C SER A 59 7.84 -9.29 10.94
N GLN A 60 8.64 -10.33 11.21
CA GLN A 60 8.18 -11.39 12.11
C GLN A 60 8.72 -11.06 13.51
N ASP A 61 8.14 -10.05 14.15
CA ASP A 61 8.21 -9.91 15.60
C ASP A 61 6.86 -9.36 16.04
N HIS A 62 5.99 -10.29 16.45
CA HIS A 62 5.06 -10.08 17.54
C HIS A 62 5.09 -11.37 18.34
N GLN A 63 5.93 -11.36 19.38
CA GLN A 63 5.73 -12.16 20.58
C GLN A 63 4.30 -11.90 21.09
N GLU A 64 3.49 -12.97 21.17
CA GLU A 64 2.43 -13.01 22.18
C GLU A 64 2.98 -13.82 23.35
N GLU A 65 3.72 -13.13 24.21
CA GLU A 65 3.89 -13.56 25.59
C GLU A 65 2.66 -13.14 26.39
N ASN A 66 1.90 -14.12 26.91
CA ASN A 66 1.33 -14.00 28.26
C ASN A 66 0.70 -15.32 28.79
N PRO A 67 0.43 -15.43 30.10
CA PRO A 67 1.02 -16.47 30.94
C PRO A 67 -0.05 -17.31 31.63
N PHE A 68 -0.02 -18.63 31.51
CA PHE A 68 -0.89 -19.47 32.33
C PHE A 68 -0.10 -20.59 32.99
N LYS A 69 0.49 -20.25 34.15
CA LYS A 69 0.54 -21.21 35.26
C LYS A 69 -0.89 -21.44 35.72
N THR A 70 -1.35 -22.70 35.67
CA THR A 70 -2.06 -23.42 36.75
C THR A 70 -2.55 -24.76 36.20
N ASN A 71 -1.84 -25.83 36.53
CA ASN A 71 -2.34 -26.92 37.38
C ASN A 71 -1.22 -27.90 37.69
#